data_AF-A0A9P7MLL5-F1
#
_entry.id   AF-A0A9P7MLL5-F1
#
_cell.length_a   1.000
_cell.length_b   1.000
_cell.length_c   1.000
_cell.angle_alpha   90.00
_cell.angle_beta   90.00
_cell.angle_gamma   90.00
#
_symmetry.space_group_name_H-M   'P 1'
#
loop_
_entity.id
_entity.type
_entity.pdbx_description
1 polymer ?
#
loop_
_entity_poly.entity_id
_entity_poly.type
_entity_poly.pdbx_seq_one_letter_code
_entity_poly.pdbx_strand_id
1 'polypeptide(L)'
;MSSLQPEDDTLRRWIDPDTVKLRFLRFHDYNLEERTVAGADLLRIRYYKTMIEAFKALRVLSKRPRSRVQGHQPVQANGGHNKALSPEEEAEVLMYRRIIQGSPF
;
A
#
# COMPACT_ATOMS: atom_id res chain seq x y z
N MET A 1 -19.93 18.78 -22.88
CA MET A 1 -18.77 18.04 -22.36
C MET A 1 -19.29 17.02 -21.38
N SER A 2 -19.23 15.72 -21.70
CA SER A 2 -19.70 14.67 -20.78
C SER A 2 -18.79 14.62 -19.56
N SER A 3 -19.34 14.99 -18.40
CA SER A 3 -18.73 14.71 -17.11
C SER A 3 -18.72 13.19 -16.96
N LEU A 4 -17.56 12.56 -17.13
CA LEU A 4 -17.38 11.15 -16.79
C LEU A 4 -17.73 11.00 -15.30
N GLN A 5 -18.60 10.05 -14.97
CA GLN A 5 -18.91 9.82 -13.58
C GLN A 5 -17.65 9.28 -12.89
N PRO A 6 -17.39 9.63 -11.61
CA PRO A 6 -16.20 9.16 -10.88
C PRO A 6 -16.04 7.62 -10.90
N GLU A 7 -17.16 6.93 -11.05
CA GLU A 7 -17.27 5.49 -11.18
C GLU A 7 -16.67 4.97 -12.49
N ASP A 8 -16.91 5.66 -13.61
CA ASP A 8 -16.37 5.33 -14.93
C ASP A 8 -14.85 5.52 -14.98
N ASP A 9 -14.35 6.57 -14.33
CA ASP A 9 -12.91 6.83 -14.23
C ASP A 9 -12.21 5.74 -13.42
N THR A 10 -12.85 5.30 -12.34
CA THR A 10 -12.36 4.19 -11.50
C THR A 10 -12.35 2.86 -12.28
N LEU A 11 -13.42 2.58 -13.04
CA LEU A 11 -13.48 1.40 -13.89
C LEU A 11 -12.38 1.43 -14.95
N ARG A 12 -12.22 2.53 -15.68
CA ARG A 12 -11.21 2.65 -16.76
C ARG A 12 -9.78 2.51 -16.24
N ARG A 13 -9.55 2.90 -14.98
CA ARG A 13 -8.25 2.80 -14.30
C ARG A 13 -7.85 1.34 -14.04
N TRP A 14 -8.78 0.49 -13.64
CA TRP A 14 -8.48 -0.88 -13.19
C TRP A 14 -8.92 -1.98 -14.15
N ILE A 15 -9.94 -1.71 -14.95
CA ILE A 15 -10.54 -2.59 -15.96
C ILE A 15 -10.20 -2.05 -17.34
N ASP A 16 -9.73 -2.96 -18.18
CA ASP A 16 -9.54 -2.71 -19.60
C ASP A 16 -10.92 -2.73 -20.30
N PRO A 17 -11.34 -1.63 -20.97
CA PRO A 17 -12.68 -1.50 -21.52
C PRO A 17 -12.94 -2.46 -22.70
N ASP A 18 -11.89 -2.86 -23.42
CA ASP A 18 -12.01 -3.70 -24.62
C ASP A 18 -12.12 -5.18 -24.25
N THR A 19 -11.45 -5.59 -23.18
CA THR A 19 -11.41 -6.99 -22.74
C THR A 19 -12.26 -7.29 -21.51
N VAL A 20 -12.73 -6.27 -20.81
CA VAL A 20 -13.44 -6.36 -19.52
C VAL A 20 -12.62 -7.12 -18.45
N LYS A 21 -11.28 -7.10 -18.61
CA LYS A 21 -10.35 -7.77 -17.69
C LYS A 21 -9.62 -6.75 -16.83
N LEU A 22 -9.14 -7.22 -15.68
CA LEU A 22 -8.22 -6.47 -14.84
C LEU A 22 -6.96 -6.13 -15.65
N ARG A 23 -6.49 -4.88 -15.55
CA ARG A 23 -5.24 -4.43 -16.19
C ARG A 23 -3.96 -5.05 -15.61
N PHE A 24 -4.08 -5.87 -14.57
CA PHE A 24 -2.97 -6.61 -13.98
C PHE A 24 -2.61 -7.84 -14.82
N LEU A 25 -1.52 -7.73 -15.59
CA LEU A 25 -0.98 -8.85 -16.39
C LEU A 25 -0.44 -10.00 -15.53
N ARG A 26 0.17 -9.68 -14.39
CA ARG A 26 0.78 -10.66 -13.48
C ARG A 26 0.58 -10.26 -12.03
N PHE A 27 0.54 -11.26 -11.16
CA PHE A 27 0.36 -11.10 -9.73
C PHE A 27 1.69 -11.34 -9.03
N HIS A 28 2.37 -10.25 -8.65
CA HIS A 28 3.67 -10.27 -7.99
C HIS A 28 3.59 -9.56 -6.63
N ASP A 29 4.59 -9.77 -5.77
CA ASP A 29 4.59 -9.15 -4.44
C ASP A 29 4.77 -7.62 -4.53
N TYR A 30 5.55 -7.13 -5.50
CA TYR A 30 5.76 -5.70 -5.69
C TYR A 30 4.47 -4.94 -6.09
N ASN A 31 3.49 -5.61 -6.72
CA ASN A 31 2.22 -5.01 -7.11
C ASN A 31 1.05 -5.40 -6.17
N LEU A 32 1.35 -6.04 -5.04
CA LEU A 32 0.35 -6.40 -4.04
C LEU A 32 -0.39 -5.17 -3.49
N GLU A 33 0.35 -4.07 -3.32
CA GLU A 33 -0.18 -2.81 -2.82
C GLU A 33 -1.21 -2.21 -3.76
N GLU A 34 -0.84 -2.08 -5.04
CA GLU A 34 -1.68 -1.55 -6.10
C GLU A 34 -2.94 -2.39 -6.30
N ARG A 35 -2.81 -3.73 -6.27
CA ARG A 35 -3.95 -4.66 -6.29
C ARG A 35 -4.87 -4.51 -5.09
N THR A 36 -4.32 -4.14 -3.93
CA THR A 36 -5.15 -3.88 -2.75
C THR A 36 -5.97 -2.60 -2.94
N VAL A 37 -5.37 -1.55 -3.51
CA VAL A 37 -6.08 -0.30 -3.84
C VAL A 37 -7.16 -0.56 -4.89
N ALA A 38 -6.83 -1.26 -5.98
CA ALA A 38 -7.77 -1.62 -7.02
C ALA A 38 -8.99 -2.38 -6.47
N GLY A 39 -8.78 -3.29 -5.53
CA GLY A 39 -9.88 -4.05 -4.92
C GLY A 39 -10.79 -3.21 -4.05
N ALA A 40 -10.23 -2.23 -3.33
CA ALA A 40 -11.01 -1.28 -2.53
C ALA A 40 -11.82 -0.33 -3.42
N ASP A 41 -11.19 0.19 -4.48
CA ASP A 41 -11.81 1.08 -5.46
C ASP A 41 -12.98 0.38 -6.18
N LEU A 42 -12.76 -0.83 -6.70
CA LEU A 42 -13.79 -1.63 -7.38
C LEU A 42 -14.91 -2.06 -6.44
N LEU A 43 -14.63 -2.26 -5.15
CA LEU A 43 -15.66 -2.52 -4.14
C LEU A 43 -16.49 -1.26 -3.86
N ARG A 44 -15.86 -0.08 -3.80
CA ARG A 44 -16.52 1.20 -3.52
C ARG A 44 -17.56 1.56 -4.58
N ILE A 45 -17.24 1.29 -5.85
CA ILE A 45 -18.16 1.49 -6.99
C ILE A 45 -19.09 0.30 -7.23
N ARG A 46 -19.16 -0.66 -6.30
CA ARG A 46 -20.01 -1.87 -6.37
C ARG A 46 -19.79 -2.75 -7.61
N TYR A 47 -18.62 -2.67 -8.25
CA TYR A 47 -18.26 -3.56 -9.37
C TYR A 47 -18.19 -5.02 -8.92
N TYR A 48 -17.68 -5.25 -7.71
CA TYR A 48 -17.78 -6.54 -7.03
C TYR A 48 -18.82 -6.48 -5.92
N LYS A 49 -19.62 -7.54 -5.78
CA LYS A 49 -20.70 -7.61 -4.78
C LYS A 49 -20.16 -7.74 -3.37
N THR A 50 -19.01 -8.39 -3.21
CA THR A 50 -18.40 -8.62 -1.91
C THR A 50 -16.92 -8.33 -1.88
N MET A 51 -16.42 -7.99 -0.70
CA MET A 51 -14.99 -7.81 -0.44
C MET A 51 -14.20 -9.08 -0.81
N ILE A 52 -14.72 -10.26 -0.47
CA ILE A 52 -14.07 -11.54 -0.77
C ILE A 52 -13.89 -11.71 -2.27
N GLU A 53 -14.92 -11.41 -3.05
CA GLU A 53 -14.88 -11.51 -4.51
C GLU A 53 -13.84 -10.56 -5.12
N ALA A 54 -13.85 -9.29 -4.71
CA ALA A 54 -12.90 -8.28 -5.19
C ALA A 54 -11.44 -8.69 -4.94
N PHE A 55 -11.12 -9.04 -3.69
CA PHE A 55 -9.73 -9.37 -3.31
C PHE A 55 -9.30 -10.76 -3.79
N LYS A 56 -10.24 -11.69 -3.99
CA LYS A 56 -9.96 -12.99 -4.65
C LYS A 56 -9.62 -12.78 -6.13
N ALA A 57 -10.38 -11.95 -6.85
CA ALA A 57 -10.10 -11.63 -8.26
C ALA A 57 -8.72 -10.99 -8.44
N LEU A 58 -8.32 -10.15 -7.48
CA LEU A 58 -7.03 -9.48 -7.46
C LEU A 58 -5.90 -10.28 -6.77
N ARG A 59 -6.16 -11.51 -6.34
CA ARG A 59 -5.22 -12.38 -5.59
C ARG A 59 -4.52 -11.66 -4.42
N VAL A 60 -5.31 -10.90 -3.66
CA VAL A 60 -4.88 -10.25 -2.41
C VAL A 60 -5.40 -11.08 -1.24
N LEU A 61 -4.52 -11.41 -0.30
CA LEU A 61 -4.89 -12.13 0.92
C LEU A 61 -5.91 -11.33 1.73
N SER A 62 -7.07 -11.92 2.02
CA SER A 62 -8.25 -11.29 2.66
C SER A 62 -8.00 -10.63 4.02
N LYS A 63 -6.87 -10.92 4.69
CA LYS A 63 -6.47 -10.27 5.94
C LYS A 63 -5.94 -8.84 5.74
N ARG A 64 -5.30 -8.54 4.61
CA ARG A 64 -4.75 -7.20 4.29
C ARG A 64 -5.83 -6.14 4.05
N PRO A 65 -6.89 -6.43 3.27
CA PRO A 65 -7.96 -5.49 3.00
C PRO A 65 -8.74 -5.06 4.23
N ARG A 66 -9.03 -5.97 5.15
CA ARG A 66 -9.76 -5.64 6.39
C ARG A 66 -9.03 -4.55 7.18
N SER A 67 -7.70 -4.65 7.27
CA SER A 67 -6.87 -3.64 7.91
C SER A 67 -7.02 -2.28 7.21
N ARG A 68 -6.96 -2.22 5.87
CA ARG A 68 -7.08 -0.95 5.12
C ARG A 68 -8.47 -0.35 5.09
N VAL A 69 -9.50 -1.17 4.91
CA VAL A 69 -10.90 -0.72 4.90
C VAL A 69 -11.29 -0.20 6.29
N GLN A 70 -10.69 -0.72 7.36
CA GLN A 70 -10.84 -0.22 8.72
C GLN A 70 -9.95 1.00 9.04
N GLY A 71 -9.23 1.57 8.06
CA GLY A 71 -8.44 2.78 8.24
C GLY A 71 -7.00 2.58 8.73
N HIS A 72 -6.46 1.35 8.74
CA HIS A 72 -5.03 1.20 8.95
C HIS A 72 -4.27 1.69 7.72
N GLN A 73 -3.41 2.68 7.95
CA GLN A 73 -2.56 3.26 6.93
C GLN A 73 -1.55 2.23 6.38
N PRO A 74 -1.05 2.43 5.14
CA PRO A 74 0.05 1.62 4.62
C PRO A 74 1.21 1.55 5.62
N VAL A 75 1.97 0.46 5.65
CA VAL A 75 3.10 0.28 6.57
C VAL A 75 4.14 1.40 6.45
N GLN A 76 4.25 2.01 5.27
CA GLN A 76 5.06 3.21 5.02
C GLN A 76 4.62 4.42 5.86
N ALA A 77 3.34 4.49 6.22
CA ALA A 77 2.75 5.52 7.07
C ALA A 77 2.63 5.09 8.56
N ASN A 78 2.74 3.80 8.88
CA ASN A 78 2.71 3.29 10.27
C ASN A 78 4.05 3.45 11.01
N GLY A 79 4.80 4.51 10.74
CA GLY A 79 6.03 4.80 11.46
C GLY A 79 7.23 3.98 10.96
N GLY A 80 7.66 4.25 9.73
CA GLY A 80 9.06 4.03 9.32
C GLY A 80 10.05 4.94 10.05
N HIS A 81 9.79 5.26 11.32
CA HIS A 81 10.70 5.93 12.24
C HIS A 81 11.07 4.92 13.33
N ASN A 82 11.71 3.82 12.92
CA ASN A 82 12.59 3.06 13.80
C ASN A 82 13.91 3.83 14.04
N LYS A 83 13.80 5.14 14.23
CA LYS A 83 14.87 6.02 14.62
C LYS A 83 14.36 6.78 15.81
N ALA A 84 14.59 6.20 16.99
CA ALA A 84 14.36 6.87 18.26
C ALA A 84 15.27 8.11 18.44
N LEU A 85 16.25 8.26 17.55
CA LEU A 85 17.23 9.32 17.52
C LEU A 85 17.33 9.86 16.08
N SER A 86 17.38 11.17 15.93
CA SER A 86 17.76 11.81 14.67
C SER A 86 19.18 11.38 14.25
N PRO A 87 19.58 11.52 12.98
CA PRO A 87 20.96 11.23 12.56
C PRO A 87 22.03 12.01 13.35
N GLU A 88 21.67 13.19 13.86
CA GLU A 88 22.52 14.03 14.72
C GLU A 88 22.62 13.42 16.12
N GLU A 89 21.50 12.99 16.69
CA GLU A 89 21.45 12.30 17.98
C GLU A 89 22.16 10.92 17.93
N GLU A 90 22.07 10.18 16.80
CA GLU A 90 22.83 8.95 16.57
C GLU A 90 24.36 9.22 16.53
N ALA A 91 24.78 10.34 15.94
CA ALA A 91 26.19 10.74 15.87
C ALA A 91 26.75 11.15 17.24
N GLU A 92 25.96 11.88 18.05
CA GLU A 92 26.35 12.25 19.41
C GLU A 92 26.49 11.01 20.32
N VAL A 93 25.54 10.07 20.25
CA VAL A 93 25.62 8.81 21.02
C VAL A 93 26.83 7.97 20.60
N LEU A 94 27.16 7.92 19.30
CA LEU A 94 28.36 7.22 18.80
C LEU A 94 29.66 7.90 19.26
N MET A 95 29.71 9.23 19.28
CA MET A 95 30.85 9.99 19.80
C MET A 95 31.05 9.72 21.29
N TYR A 96 29.98 9.78 22.08
CA TYR A 96 30.03 9.56 23.53
C TYR A 96 30.48 8.13 23.87
N ARG A 97 29.98 7.14 23.11
CA ARG A 97 30.39 5.73 23.25
C ARG A 97 31.87 5.53 22.93
N ARG A 98 32.41 6.23 21.91
CA ARG A 98 33.83 6.15 21.51
C ARG A 98 34.77 6.76 22.57
N ILE A 99 34.34 7.83 23.25
CA ILE A 99 35.09 8.45 24.35
C ILE A 99 35.13 7.51 25.57
N ILE A 100 34.00 6.88 25.91
CA ILE A 100 33.91 5.98 27.08
C ILE A 100 34.63 4.64 26.84
N GLN A 101 34.65 4.13 25.61
CA GLN A 101 35.23 2.81 25.29
C GLN A 101 36.73 2.83 24.94
N GLY A 102 37.37 4.00 24.93
CA GLY A 102 38.84 4.11 24.91
C GLY A 102 39.56 3.40 23.75
N SER A 103 38.96 3.28 22.56
CA SER A 103 39.60 2.62 21.41
C SER A 103 40.45 3.62 20.59
N PRO A 104 41.78 3.44 20.50
CA PRO A 104 42.63 4.20 19.60
C PRO A 104 42.63 3.58 18.18
N PHE A 105 43.03 4.42 17.22
CA PHE A 105 43.04 4.28 15.76
C PHE A 105 43.30 2.89 15.16
#